data_AF-A0A951X7S4-F1
#
_entry.id   AF-A0A951X7S4-F1
#
_cell.length_a   1.000
_cell.length_b   1.000
_cell.length_c   1.000
_cell.angle_alpha   90.00
_cell.angle_beta   90.00
_cell.angle_gamma   90.00
#
_symmetry.space_group_name_H-M   'P 1'
#
loop_
_entity.id
_entity.type
_entity.pdbx_description
1 polymer ?
#
loop_
_entity_poly.entity_id
_entity_poly.type
_entity_poly.pdbx_seq_one_letter_code
_entity_poly.pdbx_strand_id
1 'polypeptide(L)'
;AHSLHNLADTERIVGRLEDARQHALESLKLYQELDYVLGVGMAMGNLGRIALAAGDLPAARRHLEEALRLRRQLGNRWGESNSLKNLGALSLLEGNLEEARRQLCAAAEIAMADSSAPLLCEIMIICGRLLEAEGKAEAALTITAAVLTQPSAEVESRTAAQELQSKLMGQTGSSVVAMALARGATLTLTEAAALALNAGAAK
;
A
#
# COMPACT_ATOMS: atom_id res chain seq x y z
N ALA A 1 -3.39 -11.66 -22.25
CA ALA A 1 -2.51 -10.89 -21.35
C ALA A 1 -3.30 -10.26 -20.18
N HIS A 2 -4.22 -9.32 -20.41
CA HIS A 2 -5.00 -8.65 -19.35
C HIS A 2 -5.80 -9.61 -18.45
N SER A 3 -6.50 -10.60 -19.01
CA SER A 3 -7.27 -11.55 -18.19
C SER A 3 -6.38 -12.38 -17.25
N LEU A 4 -5.19 -12.80 -17.72
CA LEU A 4 -4.20 -13.51 -16.90
C LEU A 4 -3.63 -12.61 -15.81
N HIS A 5 -3.43 -11.31 -16.10
CA HIS A 5 -3.00 -10.33 -15.11
C HIS A 5 -4.03 -10.21 -13.97
N ASN A 6 -5.31 -10.07 -14.32
CA ASN A 6 -6.39 -9.95 -13.33
C ASN A 6 -6.60 -11.26 -12.54
N LEU A 7 -6.48 -12.41 -13.22
CA LEU A 7 -6.56 -13.72 -12.57
C LEU A 7 -5.44 -13.89 -11.55
N ALA A 8 -4.19 -13.58 -11.94
CA ALA A 8 -3.06 -13.63 -11.04
C ALA A 8 -3.24 -12.73 -9.80
N ASP A 9 -3.82 -11.54 -9.97
CA ASP A 9 -4.08 -10.67 -8.80
C ASP A 9 -5.15 -11.25 -7.87
N THR A 10 -6.19 -11.87 -8.44
CA THR A 10 -7.25 -12.53 -7.68
C THR A 10 -6.72 -13.75 -6.92
N GLU A 11 -5.93 -14.58 -7.60
CA GLU A 11 -5.28 -15.76 -7.02
C GLU A 11 -4.34 -15.38 -5.87
N ARG A 12 -3.60 -14.28 -6.02
CA ARG A 12 -2.77 -13.72 -4.95
C ARG A 12 -3.62 -13.34 -3.73
N ILE A 13 -4.77 -12.70 -3.92
CA ILE A 13 -5.67 -12.30 -2.82
C ILE A 13 -6.18 -13.51 -2.06
N VAL A 14 -6.55 -14.59 -2.76
CA VAL A 14 -7.04 -15.82 -2.13
C VAL A 14 -5.94 -16.79 -1.68
N GLY A 15 -4.66 -16.39 -1.79
CA GLY A 15 -3.52 -17.15 -1.30
C GLY A 15 -3.00 -18.27 -2.21
N ARG A 16 -3.47 -18.36 -3.46
CA ARG A 16 -2.96 -19.30 -4.48
C ARG A 16 -1.70 -18.74 -5.15
N LEU A 17 -0.62 -18.62 -4.38
CA LEU A 17 0.57 -17.87 -4.80
C LEU A 17 1.32 -18.50 -5.98
N GLU A 18 1.35 -19.83 -6.08
CA GLU A 18 1.99 -20.52 -7.20
C GLU A 18 1.21 -20.30 -8.51
N ASP A 19 -0.11 -20.48 -8.49
CA ASP A 19 -0.99 -20.21 -9.63
C ASP A 19 -0.88 -18.73 -10.05
N ALA A 20 -0.93 -17.82 -9.07
CA ALA A 20 -0.79 -16.39 -9.30
C ALA A 20 0.53 -16.05 -9.99
N ARG A 21 1.63 -16.67 -9.54
CA ARG A 21 2.96 -16.47 -10.12
C ARG A 21 3.00 -16.96 -11.56
N GLN A 22 2.46 -18.15 -11.83
CA GLN A 22 2.42 -18.73 -13.17
C GLN A 22 1.65 -17.83 -14.14
N HIS A 23 0.42 -17.44 -13.79
CA HIS A 23 -0.41 -16.59 -14.65
C HIS A 23 0.18 -15.17 -14.80
N ALA A 24 0.85 -14.63 -13.78
CA ALA A 24 1.55 -13.35 -13.89
C ALA A 24 2.75 -13.42 -14.86
N LEU A 25 3.52 -14.51 -14.84
CA LEU A 25 4.62 -14.74 -15.78
C LEU A 25 4.12 -14.94 -17.22
N GLU A 26 3.02 -15.67 -17.40
CA GLU A 26 2.39 -15.82 -18.72
C GLU A 26 1.86 -14.48 -19.24
N SER A 27 1.22 -13.68 -18.38
CA SER A 27 0.76 -12.33 -18.73
C SER A 27 1.94 -11.44 -19.15
N LEU A 28 3.05 -11.47 -18.39
CA LEU A 28 4.27 -10.73 -18.70
C LEU A 28 4.81 -11.11 -20.08
N LYS A 29 4.94 -12.42 -20.34
CA LYS A 29 5.43 -12.93 -21.64
C LYS A 29 4.57 -12.42 -22.79
N LEU A 30 3.25 -12.51 -22.67
CA LEU A 30 2.34 -12.00 -23.70
C LEU A 30 2.45 -10.49 -23.89
N TYR A 31 2.62 -9.71 -22.82
CA TYR A 31 2.82 -8.26 -22.96
C TYR A 31 4.13 -7.91 -23.66
N GLN A 32 5.20 -8.69 -23.43
CA GLN A 32 6.47 -8.53 -24.14
C GLN A 32 6.32 -8.89 -25.62
N GLU A 33 5.64 -9.98 -25.96
CA GLU A 33 5.38 -10.39 -27.35
C GLU A 33 4.51 -9.37 -28.12
N LEU A 34 3.69 -8.60 -27.39
CA LEU A 34 2.86 -7.53 -27.95
C LEU A 34 3.54 -6.15 -27.93
N ASP A 35 4.79 -6.05 -27.47
CA ASP A 35 5.51 -4.79 -27.23
C ASP A 35 4.72 -3.78 -26.37
N TYR A 36 3.85 -4.27 -25.49
CA TYR A 36 2.96 -3.44 -24.68
C TYR A 36 3.62 -3.07 -23.35
N VAL A 37 4.43 -2.01 -23.38
CA VAL A 37 5.26 -1.55 -22.24
C VAL A 37 4.44 -1.29 -20.97
N LEU A 38 3.24 -0.70 -21.09
CA LEU A 38 2.36 -0.49 -19.94
C LEU A 38 1.93 -1.82 -19.30
N GLY A 39 1.58 -2.81 -20.13
CA GLY A 39 1.26 -4.17 -19.68
C GLY A 39 2.43 -4.85 -18.99
N VAL A 40 3.66 -4.69 -19.51
CA VAL A 40 4.89 -5.19 -18.85
C VAL A 40 5.03 -4.58 -17.45
N GLY A 41 4.83 -3.26 -17.31
CA GLY A 41 4.86 -2.59 -16.00
C GLY A 41 3.73 -3.05 -15.06
N MET A 42 2.55 -3.39 -15.59
CA MET A 42 1.46 -3.98 -14.81
C MET A 42 1.81 -5.38 -14.31
N ALA A 43 2.32 -6.26 -15.18
CA ALA A 43 2.70 -7.62 -14.81
C ALA A 43 3.87 -7.66 -13.81
N MET A 44 4.88 -6.79 -13.98
CA MET A 44 5.95 -6.63 -13.00
C MET A 44 5.42 -6.19 -11.64
N GLY A 45 4.46 -5.26 -11.61
CA GLY A 45 3.80 -4.85 -10.36
C GLY A 45 3.09 -6.02 -9.65
N ASN A 46 2.40 -6.88 -10.40
CA ASN A 46 1.76 -8.07 -9.83
C ASN A 46 2.78 -9.09 -9.32
N LEU A 47 3.83 -9.38 -10.09
CA LEU A 47 4.91 -10.27 -9.63
C LEU A 47 5.55 -9.76 -8.34
N GLY A 48 5.73 -8.45 -8.21
CA GLY A 48 6.20 -7.82 -6.98
C GLY A 48 5.27 -8.05 -5.78
N ARG A 49 3.95 -7.88 -5.97
CA ARG A 49 2.94 -8.15 -4.93
C ARG A 49 2.86 -9.64 -4.57
N ILE A 50 3.01 -10.53 -5.54
CA ILE A 50 3.01 -11.98 -5.33
C ILE A 50 4.24 -12.39 -4.53
N ALA A 51 5.43 -11.88 -4.90
CA ALA A 51 6.66 -12.13 -4.15
C ALA A 51 6.59 -11.60 -2.71
N LEU A 52 5.98 -10.42 -2.49
CA LEU A 52 5.69 -9.91 -1.14
C LEU A 52 4.81 -10.89 -0.33
N ALA A 53 3.73 -11.38 -0.93
CA ALA A 53 2.84 -12.33 -0.27
C ALA A 53 3.53 -13.68 0.03
N ALA A 54 4.50 -14.07 -0.80
CA ALA A 54 5.32 -15.27 -0.60
C ALA A 54 6.49 -15.07 0.37
N GLY A 55 6.75 -13.84 0.82
CA GLY A 55 7.91 -13.51 1.67
C GLY A 55 9.25 -13.42 0.93
N ASP A 56 9.25 -13.48 -0.40
CA ASP A 56 10.46 -13.30 -1.22
C ASP A 56 10.72 -11.80 -1.43
N LEU A 57 11.26 -11.16 -0.39
CA LEU A 57 11.56 -9.73 -0.37
C LEU A 57 12.55 -9.30 -1.48
N PRO A 58 13.63 -10.05 -1.79
CA PRO A 58 14.52 -9.72 -2.89
C PRO A 58 13.83 -9.73 -4.27
N ALA A 59 13.00 -10.74 -4.56
CA ALA A 59 12.27 -10.77 -5.83
C ALA A 59 11.23 -9.65 -5.88
N ALA A 60 10.53 -9.39 -4.78
CA ALA A 60 9.58 -8.29 -4.66
C ALA A 60 10.22 -6.96 -5.02
N ARG A 61 11.38 -6.65 -4.42
CA ARG A 61 12.15 -5.44 -4.69
C ARG A 61 12.40 -5.25 -6.18
N ARG A 62 13.02 -6.25 -6.82
CA ARG A 62 13.39 -6.23 -8.23
C ARG A 62 12.17 -5.97 -9.13
N HIS A 63 11.08 -6.67 -8.90
CA HIS A 63 9.87 -6.55 -9.72
C HIS A 63 9.16 -5.20 -9.51
N LEU A 64 9.11 -4.70 -8.27
CA LEU A 64 8.47 -3.41 -7.96
C LEU A 64 9.29 -2.22 -8.47
N GLU A 65 10.62 -2.27 -8.39
CA GLU A 65 11.52 -1.23 -8.91
C GLU A 65 11.44 -1.16 -10.45
N GLU A 66 11.38 -2.31 -11.13
CA GLU A 66 11.20 -2.34 -12.58
C GLU A 66 9.82 -1.81 -13.00
N ALA A 67 8.75 -2.20 -12.28
CA ALA A 67 7.43 -1.64 -12.49
C ALA A 67 7.43 -0.11 -12.30
N LEU A 68 8.05 0.39 -11.23
CA LEU A 68 8.18 1.82 -10.95
C LEU A 68 8.91 2.55 -12.08
N ARG A 69 10.04 2.01 -12.54
CA ARG A 69 10.83 2.56 -13.65
C ARG A 69 9.99 2.71 -14.91
N LEU A 70 9.27 1.66 -15.31
CA LEU A 70 8.41 1.67 -16.49
C LEU A 70 7.23 2.64 -16.34
N ARG A 71 6.57 2.65 -15.18
CA ARG A 71 5.43 3.55 -14.91
C ARG A 71 5.84 5.02 -14.95
N ARG A 72 7.02 5.36 -14.43
CA ARG A 72 7.62 6.70 -14.56
C ARG A 72 7.93 7.07 -16.00
N GLN A 73 8.56 6.18 -16.76
CA GLN A 73 8.87 6.41 -18.17
C GLN A 73 7.62 6.68 -19.01
N LEU A 74 6.51 6.02 -18.67
CA LEU A 74 5.24 6.18 -19.36
C LEU A 74 4.37 7.33 -18.80
N GLY A 75 4.79 8.02 -17.75
CA GLY A 75 3.97 9.02 -17.07
C GLY A 75 2.70 8.44 -16.41
N ASN A 76 2.66 7.15 -16.12
CA ASN A 76 1.55 6.50 -15.44
C ASN A 76 1.59 6.81 -13.93
N ARG A 77 1.01 7.94 -13.54
CA ARG A 77 1.02 8.45 -12.16
C ARG A 77 0.36 7.51 -11.15
N TRP A 78 -0.84 6.99 -11.47
CA TRP A 78 -1.52 6.04 -10.59
C TRP A 78 -0.67 4.78 -10.36
N GLY A 79 -0.08 4.25 -11.45
CA GLY A 79 0.83 3.12 -11.37
C GLY A 79 2.07 3.45 -10.52
N GLU A 80 2.68 4.62 -10.73
CA GLU A 80 3.83 5.06 -9.94
C GLU A 80 3.52 5.09 -8.44
N SER A 81 2.40 5.71 -8.05
CA SER A 81 1.94 5.73 -6.66
C SER A 81 1.73 4.33 -6.10
N ASN A 82 1.10 3.43 -6.88
CA ASN A 82 0.88 2.04 -6.47
C ASN A 82 2.20 1.27 -6.29
N SER A 83 3.20 1.48 -7.17
CA SER A 83 4.53 0.89 -7.01
C SER A 83 5.24 1.41 -5.76
N LEU A 84 5.22 2.72 -5.53
CA LEU A 84 5.82 3.35 -4.35
C LEU A 84 5.16 2.87 -3.05
N LYS A 85 3.83 2.72 -3.03
CA LYS A 85 3.09 2.12 -1.91
C LYS A 85 3.61 0.71 -1.58
N ASN A 86 3.74 -0.15 -2.59
CA ASN A 86 4.20 -1.53 -2.39
C ASN A 86 5.68 -1.58 -1.98
N LEU A 87 6.53 -0.71 -2.51
CA LEU A 87 7.91 -0.56 -2.04
C LEU A 87 7.95 -0.07 -0.60
N GLY A 88 7.06 0.85 -0.21
CA GLY A 88 6.95 1.31 1.18
C GLY A 88 6.60 0.18 2.14
N ALA A 89 5.66 -0.68 1.75
CA ALA A 89 5.33 -1.90 2.50
C ALA A 89 6.51 -2.88 2.57
N LEU A 90 7.25 -3.07 1.47
CA LEU A 90 8.46 -3.89 1.43
C LEU A 90 9.52 -3.35 2.41
N SER A 91 9.83 -2.05 2.34
CA SER A 91 10.81 -1.41 3.21
C SER A 91 10.41 -1.53 4.69
N LEU A 92 9.12 -1.49 5.00
CA LEU A 92 8.62 -1.74 6.36
C LEU A 92 8.90 -3.19 6.81
N LEU A 93 8.69 -4.18 5.94
CA LEU A 93 8.99 -5.60 6.24
C LEU A 93 10.49 -5.85 6.43
N GLU A 94 11.34 -5.10 5.73
CA GLU A 94 12.79 -5.13 5.91
C GLU A 94 13.26 -4.36 7.16
N GLY A 95 12.37 -3.65 7.87
CA GLY A 95 12.70 -2.80 9.02
C GLY A 95 13.28 -1.43 8.66
N ASN A 96 13.31 -1.07 7.37
CA ASN A 96 13.82 0.19 6.85
C ASN A 96 12.76 1.31 6.96
N LEU A 97 12.47 1.76 8.18
CA LEU A 97 11.37 2.69 8.47
C LEU A 97 11.51 4.05 7.74
N GLU A 98 12.73 4.58 7.61
CA GLU A 98 12.98 5.84 6.91
C GLU A 98 12.67 5.74 5.41
N GLU A 99 13.07 4.63 4.79
CA GLU A 99 12.81 4.38 3.37
C GLU A 99 11.31 4.14 3.13
N ALA A 100 10.68 3.35 4.01
CA ALA A 100 9.24 3.13 3.99
C ALA A 100 8.48 4.46 4.05
N ARG A 101 8.86 5.36 4.97
CA ARG A 101 8.28 6.69 5.09
C ARG A 101 8.43 7.48 3.80
N ARG A 102 9.64 7.57 3.24
CA ARG A 102 9.91 8.33 2.01
C ARG A 102 9.05 7.85 0.85
N GLN A 103 8.96 6.53 0.67
CA GLN A 103 8.19 5.91 -0.41
C GLN A 103 6.68 6.12 -0.21
N LEU A 104 6.19 6.02 1.01
CA LEU A 104 4.77 6.26 1.33
C LEU A 104 4.39 7.74 1.22
N CYS A 105 5.27 8.68 1.59
CA CYS A 105 5.07 10.11 1.34
C CYS A 105 4.88 10.38 -0.16
N ALA A 106 5.82 9.92 -0.97
CA ALA A 106 5.76 10.11 -2.42
C ALA A 106 4.51 9.44 -3.03
N ALA A 107 4.14 8.25 -2.55
CA ALA A 107 2.91 7.58 -3.00
C ALA A 107 1.66 8.40 -2.67
N ALA A 108 1.56 8.91 -1.43
CA ALA A 108 0.41 9.69 -0.96
C ALA A 108 0.30 11.03 -1.70
N GLU A 109 1.41 11.73 -1.93
CA GLU A 109 1.44 12.97 -2.70
C GLU A 109 0.85 12.80 -4.11
N ILE A 110 1.24 11.73 -4.80
CA ILE A 110 0.70 11.42 -6.13
C ILE A 110 -0.79 11.04 -6.02
N ALA A 111 -1.17 10.20 -5.07
CA ALA A 111 -2.56 9.78 -4.89
C ALA A 111 -3.49 10.97 -4.56
N MET A 112 -3.03 11.92 -3.74
CA MET A 112 -3.76 13.16 -3.45
C MET A 112 -3.86 14.05 -4.69
N ALA A 113 -2.78 14.23 -5.44
CA ALA A 113 -2.77 15.03 -6.66
C ALA A 113 -3.71 14.47 -7.74
N ASP A 114 -3.84 13.14 -7.82
CA ASP A 114 -4.74 12.44 -8.75
C ASP A 114 -6.15 12.23 -8.15
N SER A 115 -6.43 12.74 -6.94
CA SER A 115 -7.70 12.56 -6.24
C SER A 115 -8.14 11.09 -6.09
N SER A 116 -7.18 10.16 -5.98
CA SER A 116 -7.44 8.73 -5.87
C SER A 116 -7.70 8.32 -4.42
N ALA A 117 -8.95 8.48 -3.97
CA ALA A 117 -9.34 8.16 -2.60
C ALA A 117 -9.12 6.69 -2.20
N PRO A 118 -9.41 5.68 -3.06
CA PRO A 118 -9.15 4.28 -2.71
C PRO A 118 -7.66 3.99 -2.49
N LEU A 119 -6.80 4.48 -3.39
CA LEU A 119 -5.36 4.28 -3.28
C LEU A 119 -4.79 4.99 -2.04
N LEU A 120 -5.29 6.19 -1.72
CA LEU A 120 -4.88 6.91 -0.52
C LEU A 120 -5.29 6.16 0.76
N CYS A 121 -6.47 5.51 0.78
CA CYS A 121 -6.86 4.63 1.89
C CYS A 121 -5.84 3.50 2.10
N GLU A 122 -5.47 2.79 1.03
CA GLU A 122 -4.48 1.70 1.12
C GLU A 122 -3.12 2.20 1.63
N ILE A 123 -2.64 3.35 1.14
CA ILE A 123 -1.38 3.95 1.58
C ILE A 123 -1.43 4.27 3.07
N MET A 124 -2.52 4.85 3.56
CA MET A 124 -2.69 5.19 4.96
C MET A 124 -2.70 3.98 5.90
N ILE A 125 -3.22 2.83 5.46
CA ILE A 125 -3.11 1.59 6.25
C ILE A 125 -1.65 1.21 6.46
N ILE A 126 -0.82 1.32 5.42
CA ILE A 126 0.61 1.03 5.53
C ILE A 126 1.30 2.10 6.39
N CYS A 127 0.92 3.38 6.27
CA CYS A 127 1.39 4.42 7.18
C CYS A 127 1.00 4.14 8.64
N GLY A 128 -0.19 3.60 8.89
CA GLY A 128 -0.61 3.16 10.22
C GLY A 128 0.31 2.09 10.79
N ARG A 129 0.69 1.09 9.97
CA ARG A 129 1.65 0.05 10.35
C ARG A 129 3.06 0.61 10.57
N LEU A 130 3.47 1.59 9.77
CA LEU A 130 4.74 2.31 9.98
C LEU A 130 4.74 3.05 11.33
N LEU A 131 3.66 3.75 11.67
CA LEU A 131 3.52 4.46 12.94
C LEU A 131 3.46 3.50 14.12
N GLU A 132 2.81 2.35 13.97
CA GLU A 132 2.89 1.27 14.96
C GLU A 132 4.35 0.84 15.19
N ALA A 133 5.11 0.59 14.12
CA ALA A 133 6.52 0.21 14.23
C ALA A 133 7.39 1.30 14.89
N GLU A 134 6.99 2.57 14.77
CA GLU A 134 7.62 3.71 15.45
C GLU A 134 7.12 3.93 16.90
N GLY A 135 6.20 3.11 17.40
CA GLY A 135 5.61 3.26 18.75
C GLY A 135 4.57 4.39 18.86
N LYS A 136 4.10 4.94 17.73
CA LYS A 136 3.13 6.06 17.67
C LYS A 136 1.69 5.54 17.57
N ALA A 137 1.28 4.76 18.56
CA ALA A 137 -0.01 4.08 18.57
C ALA A 137 -1.22 5.02 18.45
N GLU A 138 -1.19 6.20 19.10
CA GLU A 138 -2.26 7.19 19.00
C GLU A 138 -2.46 7.67 17.55
N ALA A 139 -1.38 8.04 16.86
CA ALA A 139 -1.44 8.49 15.48
C ALA A 139 -1.93 7.37 14.54
N ALA A 140 -1.47 6.14 14.75
CA ALA A 140 -1.93 4.98 14.00
C ALA A 140 -3.44 4.70 14.21
N LEU A 141 -3.94 4.83 15.44
CA LEU A 141 -5.37 4.72 15.76
C LEU A 141 -6.19 5.83 15.09
N THR A 142 -5.70 7.07 15.09
CA THR A 142 -6.37 8.19 14.40
C THR A 142 -6.50 7.93 12.89
N ILE A 143 -5.45 7.39 12.26
CA ILE A 143 -5.49 7.12 10.81
C ILE A 143 -6.42 5.95 10.47
N THR A 144 -6.38 4.86 11.24
CA THR A 144 -7.30 3.73 11.01
C THR A 144 -8.75 4.15 11.16
N ALA A 145 -9.07 4.99 12.15
CA ALA A 145 -10.40 5.57 12.31
C ALA A 145 -10.80 6.46 11.12
N ALA A 146 -9.89 7.32 10.64
CA ALA A 146 -10.14 8.17 9.49
C ALA A 146 -10.38 7.37 8.20
N VAL A 147 -9.71 6.22 8.00
CA VAL A 147 -9.99 5.31 6.88
C VAL A 147 -11.36 4.68 6.98
N LEU A 148 -11.75 4.25 8.19
CA LEU A 148 -13.01 3.54 8.42
C LEU A 148 -14.26 4.41 8.21
N THR A 149 -14.13 5.73 8.33
CA THR A 149 -15.22 6.67 8.04
C THR A 149 -15.40 6.95 6.55
N GLN A 150 -14.48 6.50 5.68
CA GLN A 150 -14.55 6.79 4.25
C GLN A 150 -15.49 5.85 3.50
N PRO A 151 -16.43 6.39 2.70
CA PRO A 151 -17.21 5.57 1.78
C PRO A 151 -16.36 4.87 0.72
N SER A 152 -15.27 5.52 0.29
CA SER A 152 -14.34 5.05 -0.74
C SER A 152 -13.37 3.96 -0.28
N ALA A 153 -13.32 3.65 1.02
CA ALA A 153 -12.50 2.55 1.51
C ALA A 153 -13.05 1.23 0.95
N GLU A 154 -12.21 0.43 0.30
CA GLU A 154 -12.59 -0.90 -0.16
C GLU A 154 -12.70 -1.87 1.03
N VAL A 155 -13.38 -3.00 0.83
CA VAL A 155 -13.56 -4.02 1.89
C VAL A 155 -12.21 -4.44 2.47
N GLU A 156 -11.22 -4.70 1.62
CA GLU A 156 -9.86 -5.08 2.05
C GLU A 156 -9.21 -3.99 2.92
N SER A 157 -9.32 -2.72 2.51
CA SER A 157 -8.79 -1.59 3.28
C SER A 157 -9.48 -1.45 4.63
N ARG A 158 -10.81 -1.65 4.70
CA ARG A 158 -11.57 -1.61 5.96
C ARG A 158 -11.17 -2.76 6.88
N THR A 159 -11.05 -3.97 6.37
CA THR A 159 -10.63 -5.14 7.15
C THR A 159 -9.24 -4.92 7.71
N ALA A 160 -8.27 -4.50 6.89
CA ALA A 160 -6.92 -4.21 7.35
C ALA A 160 -6.86 -3.07 8.37
N ALA A 161 -7.72 -2.04 8.23
CA ALA A 161 -7.85 -0.97 9.21
C ALA A 161 -8.40 -1.49 10.55
N GLN A 162 -9.43 -2.33 10.51
CA GLN A 162 -10.05 -2.93 11.70
C GLN A 162 -9.09 -3.85 12.45
N GLU A 163 -8.33 -4.68 11.73
CA GLU A 163 -7.31 -5.55 12.31
C GLU A 163 -6.24 -4.75 13.04
N LEU A 164 -5.68 -3.73 12.37
CA LEU A 164 -4.67 -2.85 12.97
C LEU A 164 -5.24 -2.08 14.17
N GLN A 165 -6.44 -1.52 14.03
CA GLN A 165 -7.10 -0.80 15.12
C GLN A 165 -7.33 -1.70 16.34
N SER A 166 -7.85 -2.91 16.13
CA SER A 166 -8.12 -3.88 17.20
C SER A 166 -6.83 -4.28 17.93
N LYS A 167 -5.75 -4.51 17.18
CA LYS A 167 -4.42 -4.81 17.74
C LYS A 167 -3.91 -3.67 18.62
N LEU A 168 -3.97 -2.43 18.12
CA LEU A 168 -3.49 -1.24 18.83
C LEU A 168 -4.32 -0.93 20.08
N MET A 169 -5.64 -1.13 20.02
CA MET A 169 -6.53 -0.95 21.17
C MET A 169 -6.18 -1.90 22.32
N GLY A 170 -5.75 -3.12 22.03
CA GLY A 170 -5.30 -4.07 23.06
C GLY A 170 -4.00 -3.68 23.76
N GLN A 171 -3.22 -2.76 23.17
CA GLN A 171 -1.89 -2.35 23.65
C GLN A 171 -1.87 -0.91 24.19
N THR A 172 -2.98 -0.18 24.05
CA THR A 172 -3.07 1.26 24.33
C THR A 172 -4.10 1.53 25.42
N GLY A 173 -3.82 2.50 26.30
CA GLY A 173 -4.74 2.88 27.37
C GLY A 173 -6.09 3.39 26.83
N SER A 174 -7.19 3.00 27.47
CA SER A 174 -8.56 3.26 27.00
C SER A 174 -8.88 4.74 26.75
N SER A 175 -8.27 5.66 27.51
CA SER A 175 -8.45 7.10 27.30
C SER A 175 -7.80 7.60 26.00
N VAL A 176 -6.60 7.11 25.69
CA VAL A 176 -5.87 7.47 24.45
C VAL A 176 -6.60 6.91 23.24
N VAL A 177 -7.11 5.68 23.35
CA VAL A 177 -7.95 5.07 22.31
C VAL A 177 -9.16 5.95 21.99
N ALA A 178 -9.95 6.34 22.99
CA ALA A 178 -11.15 7.14 22.78
C ALA A 178 -10.85 8.48 22.08
N MET A 179 -9.78 9.17 22.51
CA MET A 179 -9.35 10.43 21.90
C MET A 179 -8.90 10.24 20.45
N ALA A 180 -8.09 9.22 20.18
CA ALA A 180 -7.56 8.95 18.84
C ALA A 180 -8.67 8.63 17.84
N LEU A 181 -9.64 7.81 18.24
CA LEU A 181 -10.79 7.43 17.41
C LEU A 181 -11.71 8.62 17.13
N ALA A 182 -12.03 9.43 18.16
CA ALA A 182 -12.85 10.62 18.01
C ALA A 182 -12.19 11.63 17.06
N ARG A 183 -10.88 11.85 17.20
CA ARG A 183 -10.12 12.71 16.29
C ARG A 183 -10.17 12.16 14.87
N GLY A 184 -9.87 10.88 14.67
CA GLY A 184 -9.85 10.25 13.36
C GLY A 184 -11.19 10.34 12.62
N ALA A 185 -12.30 10.21 13.33
CA ALA A 185 -13.64 10.32 12.75
C ALA A 185 -13.96 11.70 12.14
N THR A 186 -13.26 12.75 12.57
CA THR A 186 -13.46 14.13 12.08
C THR A 186 -12.52 14.53 10.95
N LEU A 187 -11.45 13.77 10.70
CA LEU A 187 -10.46 14.13 9.70
C LEU A 187 -10.92 13.78 8.29
N THR A 188 -10.62 14.67 7.35
CA THR A 188 -10.62 14.34 5.93
C THR A 188 -9.47 13.41 5.59
N LEU A 189 -9.55 12.77 4.42
CA LEU A 189 -8.53 11.84 3.96
C LEU A 189 -7.14 12.48 3.81
N THR A 190 -7.12 13.71 3.34
CA THR A 190 -5.91 14.50 3.13
C THR A 190 -5.30 14.95 4.45
N GLU A 191 -6.12 15.36 5.42
CA GLU A 191 -5.64 15.71 6.77
C GLU A 191 -5.07 14.49 7.51
N ALA A 192 -5.75 13.34 7.41
CA ALA A 192 -5.26 12.08 7.98
C ALA A 192 -3.94 11.64 7.34
N ALA A 193 -3.82 11.77 6.01
CA ALA A 193 -2.58 11.51 5.30
C ALA A 193 -1.45 12.47 5.75
N ALA A 194 -1.72 13.78 5.82
CA ALA A 194 -0.74 14.76 6.28
C ALA A 194 -0.26 14.45 7.71
N LEU A 195 -1.17 14.06 8.61
CA LEU A 195 -0.82 13.65 9.97
C LEU A 195 0.10 12.42 9.96
N ALA A 196 -0.20 11.42 9.14
CA ALA A 196 0.58 10.19 9.06
C ALA A 196 2.04 10.41 8.63
N LEU A 197 2.22 11.29 7.65
CA LEU A 197 3.52 11.57 7.05
C LEU A 197 4.35 12.50 7.95
N ASN A 198 3.71 13.50 8.59
CA ASN A 198 4.37 14.48 9.45
C ASN A 198 4.66 13.98 10.86
N ALA A 199 3.90 13.00 11.37
CA ALA A 199 4.16 12.41 12.70
C ALA A 199 5.57 11.81 12.82
N GLY A 200 6.26 11.52 11.70
CA GLY A 200 7.65 11.07 11.64
C GLY A 200 8.72 12.17 11.78
N ALA A 201 8.38 13.43 11.53
CA ALA A 201 9.34 14.53 11.40
C ALA A 201 9.69 15.22 12.72
N ALA A 202 8.94 14.96 13.79
CA ALA A 202 9.26 15.44 15.13
C ALA A 202 10.36 14.55 15.74
N LYS A 203 11.61 15.02 15.66
CA LYS A 203 12.70 14.61 16.54
C LYS A 203 12.66 15.42 17.83
#